data_AF-A0A381WTW6-F1
#
_entry.id   AF-A0A381WTW6-F1
#
_cell.length_a   1.000
_cell.length_b   1.000
_cell.length_c   1.000
_cell.angle_alpha   90.00
_cell.angle_beta   90.00
_cell.angle_gamma   90.00
#
_symmetry.space_group_name_H-M   'P 1'
#
loop_
_entity.id
_entity.type
_entity.pdbx_description
1 polymer ?
#
loop_
_entity_poly.entity_id
_entity_poly.type
_entity_poly.pdbx_seq_one_letter_code
_entity_poly.pdbx_strand_id
1 'polypeptide(L)'
;MNEKFEGAKSGTGIFVASAIWAAAIVASAYLCSMLLSIPGAAGASFFWLPCIFMVTGAIWFGWYGMIAAAVGTFIGGALAGNPIAINIGQNPIPAFFANTLLLYYLFKFMNINLSSGEGASSADLFKSTILVAVTIIIAMIAGYYLAPSLGIWGRVIAGAICLIGWYFLAQSTKTSFRLDGDVFKAVIAVVIASVVSAAMGAYVWAGIGGMGAAAWTIVFPGWAMGDIVASILGLGVLFSLTDEMKRRGLSTY
;
A
#
# COMPACT_ATOMS: atom_id res chain seq x y z
N MET A 1 -36.62 15.59 12.13
CA MET A 1 -36.32 15.40 10.71
C MET A 1 -34.81 15.33 10.59
N ASN A 2 -34.28 14.14 10.28
CA ASN A 2 -32.84 13.90 10.18
C ASN A 2 -32.32 14.49 8.86
N GLU A 3 -31.58 15.59 8.95
CA GLU A 3 -30.74 16.04 7.84
C GLU A 3 -29.63 15.00 7.63
N LYS A 4 -29.70 14.28 6.51
CA LYS A 4 -28.55 13.58 5.96
C LYS A 4 -27.47 14.63 5.68
N PHE A 5 -26.47 14.71 6.53
CA PHE A 5 -25.18 15.32 6.19
C PHE A 5 -24.50 14.44 5.13
N GLU A 6 -24.96 14.52 3.88
CA GLU A 6 -24.13 14.19 2.72
C GLU A 6 -23.16 15.36 2.56
N GLY A 7 -22.09 15.36 3.36
CA GLY A 7 -21.05 16.39 3.30
C GLY A 7 -20.54 16.51 1.87
N ALA A 8 -20.70 17.70 1.28
CA ALA A 8 -20.24 17.98 -0.07
C ALA A 8 -18.74 17.61 -0.20
N LYS A 9 -18.41 16.78 -1.19
CA LYS A 9 -17.02 16.42 -1.50
C LYS A 9 -16.25 17.71 -1.84
N SER A 10 -15.35 18.15 -0.96
CA SER A 10 -14.51 19.31 -1.22
C SER A 10 -13.35 18.88 -2.12
N GLY A 11 -13.39 19.26 -3.39
CA GLY A 11 -12.28 19.00 -4.33
C GLY A 11 -10.95 19.52 -3.80
N THR A 12 -10.95 20.67 -3.13
CA THR A 12 -9.77 21.23 -2.45
C THR A 12 -9.31 20.36 -1.28
N GLY A 13 -10.24 19.85 -0.47
CA GLY A 13 -9.92 18.96 0.66
C GLY A 13 -9.28 17.64 0.20
N ILE A 14 -9.86 17.01 -0.83
CA ILE A 14 -9.32 15.78 -1.43
C ILE A 14 -7.94 16.04 -2.06
N PHE A 15 -7.77 17.17 -2.75
CA PHE A 15 -6.47 17.55 -3.29
C PHE A 15 -5.41 17.68 -2.20
N VAL A 16 -5.68 18.44 -1.14
CA VAL A 16 -4.73 18.62 -0.01
C VAL A 16 -4.43 17.28 0.66
N ALA A 17 -5.44 16.46 0.92
CA ALA A 17 -5.24 15.12 1.49
C ALA A 17 -4.37 14.24 0.58
N SER A 18 -4.60 14.26 -0.74
CA SER A 18 -3.79 13.51 -1.70
C SER A 18 -2.33 14.02 -1.75
N ALA A 19 -2.10 15.32 -1.58
CA ALA A 19 -0.75 15.89 -1.53
C ALA A 19 0.01 15.45 -0.27
N ILE A 20 -0.68 15.36 0.88
CA ILE A 20 -0.12 14.80 2.11
C ILE A 20 0.24 13.32 1.91
N TRP A 21 -0.62 12.56 1.22
CA TRP A 21 -0.33 11.18 0.84
C TRP A 21 0.87 11.08 -0.10
N ALA A 22 0.99 11.97 -1.08
CA ALA A 22 2.16 12.04 -1.95
C ALA A 22 3.44 12.26 -1.14
N ALA A 23 3.43 13.16 -0.15
CA ALA A 23 4.58 13.41 0.72
C ALA A 23 4.97 12.17 1.56
N ALA A 24 3.99 11.44 2.09
CA ALA A 24 4.24 10.17 2.80
C ALA A 24 4.83 9.10 1.86
N ILE A 25 4.34 9.06 0.60
CA ILE A 25 4.86 8.19 -0.46
C ILE A 25 6.31 8.58 -0.82
N VAL A 26 6.63 9.88 -0.92
CA VAL A 26 8.02 10.33 -1.16
C VAL A 26 8.95 9.82 -0.07
N ALA A 27 8.61 10.07 1.19
CA ALA A 27 9.44 9.68 2.33
C ALA A 27 9.64 8.16 2.39
N SER A 28 8.56 7.40 2.21
CA SER A 28 8.63 5.93 2.23
C SER A 28 9.38 5.35 1.03
N ALA A 29 9.17 5.87 -0.19
CA ALA A 29 9.87 5.42 -1.39
C ALA A 29 11.37 5.72 -1.31
N TYR A 30 11.75 6.87 -0.76
CA TYR A 30 13.15 7.22 -0.49
C TYR A 30 13.78 6.21 0.49
N LEU A 31 13.15 5.98 1.65
CA LEU A 31 13.65 5.04 2.66
C LEU A 31 13.77 3.62 2.12
N CYS A 32 12.75 3.13 1.41
CA CYS A 32 12.75 1.79 0.83
C CYS A 32 13.84 1.64 -0.25
N SER A 33 14.04 2.65 -1.08
CA SER A 33 15.08 2.63 -2.12
C SER A 33 16.49 2.63 -1.50
N MET A 34 16.69 3.32 -0.38
CA MET A 34 18.00 3.41 0.28
C MET A 34 18.33 2.19 1.14
N LEU A 35 17.34 1.65 1.88
CA LEU A 35 17.59 0.69 2.97
C LEU A 35 17.09 -0.72 2.67
N LEU A 36 16.12 -0.86 1.77
CA LEU A 36 15.36 -2.09 1.58
C LEU A 36 15.38 -2.56 0.14
N SER A 37 16.29 -2.04 -0.69
CA SER A 37 16.44 -2.44 -2.09
C SER A 37 16.92 -3.87 -2.22
N ILE A 38 16.43 -4.55 -3.24
CA ILE A 38 16.89 -5.87 -3.67
C ILE A 38 18.34 -5.72 -4.17
N PRO A 39 19.29 -6.56 -3.73
CA PRO A 39 20.67 -6.52 -4.22
C PRO A 39 20.71 -6.60 -5.76
N GLY A 40 21.38 -5.64 -6.38
CA GLY A 40 21.47 -5.54 -7.84
C GLY A 40 20.27 -4.86 -8.53
N ALA A 41 19.23 -4.47 -7.78
CA ALA A 41 18.04 -3.79 -8.32
C ALA A 41 17.66 -2.55 -7.47
N ALA A 42 18.37 -1.44 -7.69
CA ALA A 42 18.21 -0.20 -6.94
C ALA A 42 16.78 0.40 -7.08
N GLY A 43 16.08 0.53 -5.96
CA GLY A 43 14.71 1.05 -5.92
C GLY A 43 13.62 -0.01 -6.05
N ALA A 44 13.96 -1.25 -6.43
CA ALA A 44 13.06 -2.39 -6.24
C ALA A 44 13.22 -2.88 -4.81
N SER A 45 12.17 -2.81 -3.98
CA SER A 45 12.32 -3.07 -2.54
C SER A 45 11.71 -4.39 -2.09
N PHE A 46 12.35 -5.04 -1.11
CA PHE A 46 11.81 -6.20 -0.39
C PHE A 46 10.57 -5.87 0.45
N PHE A 47 10.40 -4.60 0.81
CA PHE A 47 9.23 -4.14 1.55
C PHE A 47 8.89 -2.71 1.11
N TRP A 48 7.98 -2.61 0.15
CA TRP A 48 7.63 -1.35 -0.48
C TRP A 48 6.54 -0.63 0.33
N LEU A 49 6.96 0.07 1.38
CA LEU A 49 6.12 0.91 2.23
C LEU A 49 5.16 1.85 1.48
N PRO A 50 5.50 2.42 0.32
CA PRO A 50 4.57 3.24 -0.45
C PRO A 50 3.21 2.58 -0.70
N CYS A 51 3.15 1.24 -0.82
CA CYS A 51 1.91 0.50 -1.04
C CYS A 51 0.86 0.70 0.07
N ILE A 52 1.26 0.97 1.32
CA ILE A 52 0.32 1.30 2.42
C ILE A 52 -0.51 2.54 2.04
N PHE A 53 0.17 3.56 1.53
CA PHE A 53 -0.42 4.83 1.14
C PHE A 53 -1.10 4.74 -0.23
N MET A 54 -0.60 3.92 -1.15
CA MET A 54 -1.24 3.71 -2.45
C MET A 54 -2.61 3.06 -2.31
N VAL A 55 -2.72 2.01 -1.49
CA VAL A 55 -4.00 1.32 -1.24
C VAL A 55 -5.03 2.30 -0.67
N THR A 56 -4.66 3.02 0.38
CA THR A 56 -5.56 3.98 1.04
C THR A 56 -5.88 5.18 0.14
N GLY A 57 -4.86 5.74 -0.52
CA GLY A 57 -5.01 6.90 -1.39
C GLY A 57 -5.83 6.61 -2.65
N ALA A 58 -5.65 5.44 -3.28
CA ALA A 58 -6.42 5.05 -4.46
C ALA A 58 -7.91 5.00 -4.15
N ILE A 59 -8.27 4.36 -3.04
CA ILE A 59 -9.67 4.16 -2.66
C ILE A 59 -10.28 5.46 -2.14
N TRP A 60 -9.61 6.18 -1.24
CA TRP A 60 -10.18 7.42 -0.70
C TRP A 60 -10.16 8.55 -1.72
N PHE A 61 -9.09 8.78 -2.45
CA PHE A 61 -8.95 10.00 -3.25
C PHE A 61 -9.17 9.78 -4.75
N GLY A 62 -9.36 8.53 -5.19
CA GLY A 62 -9.58 8.21 -6.60
C GLY A 62 -8.40 8.68 -7.46
N TRP A 63 -8.70 9.46 -8.51
CA TRP A 63 -7.67 9.96 -9.45
C TRP A 63 -6.58 10.82 -8.77
N TYR A 64 -6.94 11.58 -7.73
CA TYR A 64 -5.97 12.35 -6.96
C TYR A 64 -4.97 11.43 -6.24
N GLY A 65 -5.45 10.29 -5.72
CA GLY A 65 -4.60 9.27 -5.10
C GLY A 65 -3.69 8.56 -6.09
N MET A 66 -4.18 8.30 -7.31
CA MET A 66 -3.39 7.70 -8.39
C MET A 66 -2.24 8.62 -8.82
N ILE A 67 -2.53 9.91 -9.01
CA ILE A 67 -1.49 10.92 -9.31
C ILE A 67 -0.52 11.05 -8.14
N ALA A 68 -1.01 11.11 -6.91
CA ALA A 68 -0.17 11.19 -5.71
C ALA A 68 0.80 10.01 -5.61
N ALA A 69 0.35 8.80 -5.94
CA ALA A 69 1.19 7.62 -5.99
C ALA A 69 2.28 7.71 -7.07
N ALA A 70 1.92 8.14 -8.29
CA ALA A 70 2.89 8.30 -9.37
C ALA A 70 3.96 9.35 -9.02
N VAL A 71 3.52 10.55 -8.64
CA VAL A 71 4.41 11.66 -8.32
C VAL A 71 5.28 11.34 -7.10
N GLY A 72 4.67 10.80 -6.04
CA GLY A 72 5.37 10.50 -4.79
C GLY A 72 6.47 9.47 -4.99
N THR A 73 6.20 8.39 -5.71
CA THR A 73 7.20 7.34 -5.96
C THR A 73 8.31 7.80 -6.89
N PHE A 74 7.98 8.59 -7.91
CA PHE A 74 8.98 9.18 -8.80
C PHE A 74 9.96 10.08 -8.03
N ILE A 75 9.44 11.02 -7.23
CA ILE A 75 10.27 11.94 -6.45
C ILE A 75 11.09 11.18 -5.41
N GLY A 76 10.48 10.26 -4.66
CA GLY A 76 11.19 9.47 -3.66
C GLY A 76 12.33 8.64 -4.25
N GLY A 77 12.09 8.00 -5.39
CA GLY A 77 13.12 7.25 -6.12
C GLY A 77 14.22 8.15 -6.71
N ALA A 78 13.86 9.33 -7.22
CA ALA A 78 14.84 10.30 -7.73
C ALA A 78 15.74 10.84 -6.61
N LEU A 79 15.18 11.15 -5.44
CA LEU A 79 15.92 11.58 -4.25
C LEU A 79 16.86 10.49 -3.72
N ALA A 80 16.50 9.22 -3.89
CA ALA A 80 17.35 8.08 -3.55
C ALA A 80 18.47 7.81 -4.58
N GLY A 81 18.53 8.60 -5.68
CA GLY A 81 19.55 8.47 -6.71
C GLY A 81 19.28 7.35 -7.73
N ASN A 82 18.04 6.87 -7.85
CA ASN A 82 17.69 5.87 -8.86
C ASN A 82 17.91 6.43 -10.28
N PRO A 83 18.51 5.65 -11.21
CA PRO A 83 18.67 6.08 -12.60
C PRO A 83 17.32 6.47 -13.21
N ILE A 84 17.23 7.65 -13.83
CA ILE A 84 15.95 8.26 -14.25
C ILE A 84 15.10 7.30 -15.11
N ALA A 85 15.70 6.63 -16.09
CA ALA A 85 14.97 5.72 -16.98
C ALA A 85 14.38 4.51 -16.21
N ILE A 86 15.15 3.92 -15.31
CA ILE A 86 14.69 2.82 -14.44
C ILE A 86 13.64 3.35 -13.47
N ASN A 87 13.87 4.53 -12.87
CA ASN A 87 12.96 5.16 -11.93
C ASN A 87 11.59 5.38 -12.56
N ILE A 88 11.51 5.94 -13.77
CA ILE A 88 10.24 6.14 -14.49
C ILE A 88 9.54 4.81 -14.75
N GLY A 89 10.27 3.81 -15.24
CA GLY A 89 9.70 2.50 -15.57
C GLY A 89 9.17 1.76 -14.35
N GLN A 90 9.89 1.81 -13.23
CA GLN A 90 9.63 0.96 -12.08
C GLN A 90 8.76 1.62 -11.00
N ASN A 91 8.72 2.95 -10.92
CA ASN A 91 8.05 3.66 -9.82
C ASN A 91 6.71 4.28 -10.24
N PRO A 92 6.67 5.42 -10.96
CA PRO A 92 5.42 6.11 -11.23
C PRO A 92 4.45 5.28 -12.08
N ILE A 93 4.98 4.49 -13.03
CA ILE A 93 4.16 3.68 -13.94
C ILE A 93 3.45 2.54 -13.18
N PRO A 94 4.14 1.64 -12.44
CA PRO A 94 3.47 0.62 -11.64
C PRO A 94 2.62 1.19 -10.50
N ALA A 95 3.07 2.29 -9.86
CA ALA A 95 2.31 2.97 -8.83
C ALA A 95 0.95 3.46 -9.35
N PHE A 96 0.93 4.07 -10.53
CA PHE A 96 -0.31 4.55 -11.15
C PHE A 96 -1.19 3.41 -11.66
N PHE A 97 -0.65 2.53 -12.50
CA PHE A 97 -1.48 1.56 -13.22
C PHE A 97 -1.85 0.34 -12.38
N ALA A 98 -0.90 -0.23 -11.64
CA ALA A 98 -1.13 -1.47 -10.90
C ALA A 98 -1.60 -1.18 -9.47
N ASN A 99 -0.78 -0.48 -8.68
CA ASN A 99 -1.02 -0.34 -7.25
C ASN A 99 -2.16 0.62 -6.89
N THR A 100 -2.62 1.44 -7.83
CA THR A 100 -3.75 2.36 -7.58
C THR A 100 -4.91 2.18 -8.58
N LEU A 101 -4.70 2.33 -9.89
CA LEU A 101 -5.79 2.26 -10.88
C LEU A 101 -6.44 0.88 -10.94
N LEU A 102 -5.65 -0.18 -11.18
CA LEU A 102 -6.14 -1.55 -11.21
C LEU A 102 -6.78 -1.93 -9.87
N LEU A 103 -6.12 -1.62 -8.76
CA LEU A 103 -6.66 -1.87 -7.42
C LEU A 103 -8.04 -1.21 -7.22
N TYR A 104 -8.18 0.06 -7.58
CA TYR A 104 -9.44 0.80 -7.48
C TYR A 104 -10.57 0.12 -8.26
N TYR A 105 -10.29 -0.34 -9.48
CA TYR A 105 -11.29 -1.05 -10.28
C TYR A 105 -11.58 -2.45 -9.77
N LEU A 106 -10.60 -3.17 -9.22
CA LEU A 106 -10.85 -4.45 -8.56
C LEU A 106 -11.79 -4.27 -7.36
N PHE A 107 -11.61 -3.21 -6.57
CA PHE A 107 -12.51 -2.88 -5.45
C PHE A 107 -13.94 -2.66 -5.90
N LYS A 108 -14.13 -1.86 -6.96
CA LYS A 108 -15.44 -1.64 -7.56
C LYS A 108 -16.04 -2.91 -8.15
N PHE A 109 -15.27 -3.66 -8.93
CA PHE A 109 -15.75 -4.87 -9.60
C PHE A 109 -16.16 -5.96 -8.61
N MET A 110 -15.42 -6.11 -7.52
CA MET A 110 -15.68 -7.11 -6.48
C MET A 110 -16.75 -6.66 -5.47
N ASN A 111 -17.28 -5.43 -5.61
CA ASN A 111 -18.24 -4.80 -4.70
C ASN A 111 -17.81 -4.92 -3.23
N ILE A 112 -16.58 -4.50 -2.93
CA ILE A 112 -16.01 -4.56 -1.57
C ILE A 112 -16.67 -3.46 -0.73
N ASN A 113 -17.36 -3.84 0.34
CA ASN A 113 -17.86 -2.88 1.32
C ASN A 113 -16.78 -2.57 2.36
N LEU A 114 -16.49 -1.28 2.56
CA LEU A 114 -15.47 -0.79 3.48
C LEU A 114 -16.04 -0.25 4.79
N SER A 115 -17.37 -0.14 4.88
CA SER A 115 -18.05 0.41 6.05
C SER A 115 -18.61 -0.72 6.90
N SER A 116 -18.35 -0.68 8.21
CA SER A 116 -19.04 -1.52 9.17
C SER A 116 -20.42 -0.96 9.55
N GLY A 117 -20.75 0.26 9.10
CA GLY A 117 -22.02 0.94 9.35
C GLY A 117 -22.15 1.60 10.73
N GLU A 118 -21.24 1.31 11.66
CA GLU A 118 -21.30 1.83 13.04
C GLU A 118 -20.33 2.98 13.32
N GLY A 119 -19.39 3.27 12.42
CA GLY A 119 -18.38 4.32 12.60
C GLY A 119 -17.39 3.99 13.72
N ALA A 120 -16.09 4.07 13.42
CA ALA A 120 -15.06 3.79 14.42
C ALA A 120 -15.06 4.87 15.53
N SER A 121 -15.08 4.45 16.80
CA SER A 121 -14.90 5.39 17.92
C SER A 121 -13.48 5.98 17.91
N SER A 122 -13.28 7.18 18.46
CA SER A 122 -11.93 7.79 18.55
C SER A 122 -10.90 6.89 19.26
N ALA A 123 -11.35 6.09 20.23
CA ALA A 123 -10.51 5.11 20.92
C ALA A 123 -10.12 3.93 20.01
N ASP A 124 -11.05 3.46 19.18
CA ASP A 124 -10.80 2.37 18.22
C ASP A 124 -9.90 2.86 17.07
N LEU A 125 -10.07 4.10 16.62
CA LEU A 125 -9.20 4.76 15.64
C LEU A 125 -7.76 4.84 16.16
N PHE A 126 -7.57 5.30 17.40
CA PHE A 126 -6.25 5.39 18.02
C PHE A 126 -5.59 4.02 18.20
N LYS A 127 -6.34 3.04 18.72
CA LYS A 127 -5.86 1.65 18.86
C LYS A 127 -5.49 1.04 17.51
N SER A 128 -6.32 1.21 16.50
CA SER A 128 -6.06 0.71 15.15
C SER A 128 -4.79 1.33 14.57
N THR A 129 -4.63 2.64 14.74
CA THR A 129 -3.43 3.36 14.28
C THR A 129 -2.17 2.83 14.95
N ILE A 130 -2.17 2.68 16.29
CA ILE A 130 -1.03 2.14 17.02
C ILE A 130 -0.75 0.71 16.60
N LEU A 131 -1.77 -0.15 16.55
CA LEU A 131 -1.56 -1.57 16.27
C LEU A 131 -1.05 -1.78 14.85
N VAL A 132 -1.56 -1.03 13.87
CA VAL A 132 -1.04 -1.04 12.50
C VAL A 132 0.40 -0.52 12.48
N ALA A 133 0.71 0.61 13.13
CA ALA A 133 2.07 1.15 13.19
C ALA A 133 3.06 0.15 13.83
N VAL A 134 2.69 -0.46 14.94
CA VAL A 134 3.49 -1.49 15.63
C VAL A 134 3.67 -2.72 14.73
N THR A 135 2.62 -3.17 14.06
CA THR A 135 2.70 -4.32 13.13
C THR A 135 3.64 -4.01 11.95
N ILE A 136 3.57 -2.80 11.38
CA ILE A 136 4.50 -2.33 10.33
C ILE A 136 5.94 -2.38 10.86
N ILE A 137 6.21 -1.79 12.02
CA ILE A 137 7.56 -1.73 12.59
C ILE A 137 8.11 -3.13 12.86
N ILE A 138 7.33 -4.01 13.48
CA ILE A 138 7.75 -5.39 13.77
C ILE A 138 8.00 -6.16 12.47
N ALA A 139 7.10 -6.05 11.48
CA ALA A 139 7.27 -6.71 10.19
C ALA A 139 8.51 -6.20 9.43
N MET A 140 8.79 -4.88 9.49
CA MET A 140 9.99 -4.28 8.92
C MET A 140 11.27 -4.80 9.59
N ILE A 141 11.31 -4.77 10.92
CA ILE A 141 12.47 -5.24 11.70
C ILE A 141 12.71 -6.73 11.41
N ALA A 142 11.66 -7.56 11.52
CA ALA A 142 11.76 -8.98 11.22
C ALA A 142 12.20 -9.23 9.78
N GLY A 143 11.59 -8.56 8.80
CA GLY A 143 11.97 -8.67 7.39
C GLY A 143 13.42 -8.28 7.14
N TYR A 144 13.88 -7.16 7.71
CA TYR A 144 15.25 -6.67 7.55
C TYR A 144 16.30 -7.62 8.15
N TYR A 145 16.07 -8.14 9.35
CA TYR A 145 17.03 -9.02 10.02
C TYR A 145 16.97 -10.47 9.52
N LEU A 146 15.81 -10.94 9.03
CA LEU A 146 15.63 -12.32 8.57
C LEU A 146 15.89 -12.49 7.08
N ALA A 147 15.75 -11.45 6.25
CA ALA A 147 15.99 -11.56 4.81
C ALA A 147 17.42 -12.01 4.44
N PRO A 148 18.50 -11.55 5.12
CA PRO A 148 19.86 -12.00 4.80
C PRO A 148 20.11 -13.49 5.08
N SER A 149 19.47 -14.06 6.09
CA SER A 149 19.68 -15.44 6.54
C SER A 149 18.69 -16.44 5.95
N LEU A 150 17.45 -16.01 5.70
CA LEU A 150 16.34 -16.87 5.28
C LEU A 150 15.89 -16.63 3.83
N GLY A 151 16.46 -15.64 3.14
CA GLY A 151 16.11 -15.31 1.75
C GLY A 151 14.61 -15.00 1.61
N ILE A 152 13.92 -15.72 0.71
CA ILE A 152 12.48 -15.54 0.48
C ILE A 152 11.61 -15.92 1.71
N TRP A 153 12.10 -16.79 2.60
CA TRP A 153 11.36 -17.21 3.80
C TRP A 153 11.26 -16.12 4.86
N GLY A 154 12.24 -15.21 4.94
CA GLY A 154 12.13 -14.00 5.76
C GLY A 154 10.91 -13.14 5.37
N ARG A 155 10.49 -13.22 4.10
CA ARG A 155 9.33 -12.49 3.56
C ARG A 155 8.00 -13.16 3.96
N VAL A 156 7.96 -14.48 4.01
CA VAL A 156 6.80 -15.25 4.50
C VAL A 156 6.54 -14.93 5.98
N ILE A 157 7.62 -14.80 6.77
CA ILE A 157 7.52 -14.46 8.20
C ILE A 157 6.97 -13.03 8.39
N ALA A 158 7.43 -12.04 7.61
CA ALA A 158 6.87 -10.69 7.65
C ALA A 158 5.38 -10.67 7.30
N GLY A 159 4.95 -11.45 6.30
CA GLY A 159 3.54 -11.64 5.98
C GLY A 159 2.74 -12.29 7.11
N ALA A 160 3.28 -13.32 7.75
CA ALA A 160 2.64 -13.99 8.88
C ALA A 160 2.45 -13.03 10.08
N ILE A 161 3.44 -12.18 10.38
CA ILE A 161 3.33 -11.12 11.40
C ILE A 161 2.17 -10.18 11.09
N CYS A 162 1.97 -9.82 9.82
CA CYS A 162 0.87 -8.96 9.40
C CYS A 162 -0.49 -9.61 9.62
N LEU A 163 -0.64 -10.91 9.30
CA LEU A 163 -1.86 -11.67 9.56
C LEU A 163 -2.17 -11.79 11.06
N ILE A 164 -1.13 -11.97 11.89
CA ILE A 164 -1.28 -11.97 13.35
C ILE A 164 -1.73 -10.58 13.85
N GLY A 165 -1.12 -9.51 13.34
CA GLY A 165 -1.52 -8.14 13.67
C GLY A 165 -2.98 -7.85 13.34
N TRP A 166 -3.47 -8.35 12.20
CA TRP A 166 -4.88 -8.28 11.81
C TRP A 166 -5.82 -9.03 12.74
N TYR A 167 -5.42 -10.23 13.18
CA TYR A 167 -6.19 -10.97 14.16
C TYR A 167 -6.36 -10.16 15.45
N PHE A 168 -5.28 -9.57 15.96
CA PHE A 168 -5.36 -8.69 17.13
C PHE A 168 -6.18 -7.42 16.86
N LEU A 169 -6.10 -6.84 15.65
CA LEU A 169 -6.88 -5.68 15.25
C LEU A 169 -8.38 -5.99 15.29
N ALA A 170 -8.77 -7.10 14.68
CA ALA A 170 -10.15 -7.57 14.64
C ALA A 170 -10.70 -7.86 16.03
N GLN A 171 -9.89 -8.45 16.92
CA GLN A 171 -10.31 -8.74 18.30
C GLN A 171 -10.43 -7.49 19.17
N SER A 172 -9.53 -6.52 18.97
CA SER A 172 -9.44 -5.32 19.82
C SER A 172 -10.35 -4.17 19.40
N THR A 173 -10.81 -4.17 18.15
CA THR A 173 -11.56 -3.08 17.54
C THR A 173 -12.80 -3.56 16.78
N LYS A 174 -13.53 -4.52 17.36
CA LYS A 174 -14.65 -5.28 16.73
C LYS A 174 -15.67 -4.45 15.93
N THR A 175 -15.80 -3.16 16.21
CA THR A 175 -16.65 -2.17 15.54
C THR A 175 -16.02 -1.56 14.27
N SER A 176 -14.69 -1.45 14.18
CA SER A 176 -13.97 -0.78 13.09
C SER A 176 -13.19 -1.70 12.14
N PHE A 177 -12.87 -2.94 12.53
CA PHE A 177 -12.24 -3.92 11.63
C PHE A 177 -12.82 -5.31 11.85
N ARG A 178 -13.34 -5.93 10.78
CA ARG A 178 -13.95 -7.26 10.82
C ARG A 178 -13.26 -8.15 9.78
N LEU A 179 -12.82 -9.33 10.20
CA LEU A 179 -12.32 -10.34 9.26
C LEU A 179 -13.54 -11.01 8.60
N ASP A 180 -13.98 -10.44 7.48
CA ASP A 180 -15.14 -10.90 6.73
C ASP A 180 -14.82 -11.14 5.24
N GLY A 181 -15.87 -11.44 4.46
CA GLY A 181 -15.74 -11.70 3.04
C GLY A 181 -15.22 -10.49 2.25
N ASP A 182 -15.44 -9.26 2.70
CA ASP A 182 -14.98 -8.06 1.99
C ASP A 182 -13.50 -7.79 2.26
N VAL A 183 -13.01 -8.03 3.48
CA VAL A 183 -11.57 -8.06 3.76
C VAL A 183 -10.88 -9.15 2.94
N PHE A 184 -11.47 -10.34 2.82
CA PHE A 184 -10.89 -11.42 2.01
C PHE A 184 -10.82 -11.06 0.52
N LYS A 185 -11.89 -10.48 -0.05
CA LYS A 185 -11.88 -9.94 -1.41
C LYS A 185 -10.81 -8.86 -1.59
N ALA A 186 -10.65 -7.97 -0.61
CA ALA A 186 -9.65 -6.90 -0.65
C ALA A 186 -8.22 -7.45 -0.67
N VAL A 187 -7.95 -8.53 0.08
CA VAL A 187 -6.67 -9.25 0.02
C VAL A 187 -6.43 -9.82 -1.37
N ILE A 188 -7.44 -10.44 -2.00
CA ILE A 188 -7.32 -10.94 -3.38
C ILE A 188 -6.99 -9.79 -4.34
N ALA A 189 -7.71 -8.67 -4.24
CA ALA A 189 -7.49 -7.50 -5.09
C ALA A 189 -6.06 -6.95 -4.95
N VAL A 190 -5.56 -6.86 -3.72
CA VAL A 190 -4.18 -6.48 -3.41
C VAL A 190 -3.18 -7.46 -4.03
N VAL A 191 -3.37 -8.77 -3.86
CA VAL A 191 -2.46 -9.78 -4.41
C VAL A 191 -2.36 -9.65 -5.93
N ILE A 192 -3.50 -9.48 -6.62
CA ILE A 192 -3.52 -9.29 -8.08
C ILE A 192 -2.75 -8.00 -8.46
N ALA A 193 -3.04 -6.88 -7.80
CA ALA A 193 -2.38 -5.60 -8.08
C ALA A 193 -0.87 -5.66 -7.84
N SER A 194 -0.44 -6.27 -6.74
CA SER A 194 0.97 -6.46 -6.39
C SER A 194 1.71 -7.37 -7.37
N VAL A 195 1.07 -8.45 -7.85
CA VAL A 195 1.67 -9.33 -8.87
C VAL A 195 1.85 -8.58 -10.19
N VAL A 196 0.88 -7.78 -10.61
CA VAL A 196 1.00 -6.96 -11.83
C VAL A 196 2.08 -5.89 -11.66
N SER A 197 2.12 -5.19 -10.52
CA SER A 197 3.16 -4.21 -10.18
C SER A 197 4.55 -4.81 -10.26
N ALA A 198 4.76 -5.97 -9.61
CA ALA A 198 6.02 -6.67 -9.63
C ALA A 198 6.42 -7.18 -11.02
N ALA A 199 5.45 -7.61 -11.85
CA ALA A 199 5.72 -8.01 -13.23
C ALA A 199 6.20 -6.81 -14.07
N MET A 200 5.59 -5.64 -13.89
CA MET A 200 6.02 -4.41 -14.55
C MET A 200 7.44 -4.01 -14.10
N GLY A 201 7.73 -4.08 -12.80
CA GLY A 201 9.07 -3.83 -12.26
C GLY A 201 10.11 -4.82 -12.80
N ALA A 202 9.80 -6.11 -12.82
CA ALA A 202 10.68 -7.15 -13.36
C ALA A 202 10.94 -6.95 -14.87
N TYR A 203 9.94 -6.53 -15.63
CA TYR A 203 10.11 -6.20 -17.05
C TYR A 203 11.09 -5.03 -17.25
N VAL A 204 10.98 -3.98 -16.44
CA VAL A 204 11.91 -2.83 -16.47
C VAL A 204 13.33 -3.27 -16.15
N TRP A 205 13.52 -4.12 -15.15
CA TRP A 205 14.83 -4.65 -14.79
C TRP A 205 15.40 -5.64 -15.81
N ALA A 206 14.55 -6.43 -16.45
CA ALA A 206 14.97 -7.33 -17.52
C ALA A 206 15.49 -6.57 -18.74
N GLY A 207 14.84 -5.45 -19.10
CA GLY A 207 15.22 -4.60 -20.23
C GLY A 207 16.19 -3.50 -19.85
N ILE A 208 15.66 -2.40 -19.30
CA ILE A 208 16.41 -1.17 -18.98
C ILE A 208 17.48 -1.42 -17.92
N GLY A 209 17.17 -2.24 -16.90
CA GLY A 209 18.10 -2.57 -15.82
C GLY A 209 19.16 -3.61 -16.18
N GLY A 210 19.11 -4.22 -17.37
CA GLY A 210 20.14 -5.13 -17.87
C GLY A 210 20.22 -6.51 -17.19
N MET A 211 19.24 -6.89 -16.36
CA MET A 211 19.25 -8.18 -15.65
C MET A 211 18.78 -9.37 -16.53
N GLY A 212 18.19 -9.11 -17.70
CA GLY A 212 17.65 -10.14 -18.57
C GLY A 212 16.62 -11.04 -17.86
N ALA A 213 16.65 -12.34 -18.16
CA ALA A 213 15.70 -13.30 -17.57
C ALA A 213 15.79 -13.41 -16.04
N ALA A 214 16.94 -13.07 -15.43
CA ALA A 214 17.13 -13.15 -13.98
C ALA A 214 16.24 -12.16 -13.20
N ALA A 215 15.73 -11.09 -13.83
CA ALA A 215 14.80 -10.17 -13.18
C ALA A 215 13.52 -10.88 -12.71
N TRP A 216 13.06 -11.90 -13.44
CA TRP A 216 11.84 -12.65 -13.12
C TRP A 216 12.02 -13.62 -11.95
N THR A 217 13.25 -14.02 -11.64
CA THR A 217 13.54 -14.90 -10.50
C THR A 217 14.07 -14.15 -9.28
N ILE A 218 14.57 -12.92 -9.46
CA ILE A 218 15.14 -12.10 -8.38
C ILE A 218 14.19 -10.96 -8.00
N VAL A 219 13.88 -10.08 -8.96
CA VAL A 219 13.12 -8.85 -8.72
C VAL A 219 11.65 -9.18 -8.49
N PHE A 220 11.04 -9.95 -9.41
CA PHE A 220 9.61 -10.27 -9.35
C PHE A 220 9.15 -10.85 -7.99
N PRO A 221 9.72 -11.95 -7.47
CA PRO A 221 9.23 -12.54 -6.22
C PRO A 221 9.58 -11.69 -4.98
N GLY A 222 10.63 -10.86 -5.04
CA GLY A 222 10.96 -9.90 -3.98
C GLY A 222 9.95 -8.79 -3.91
N TRP A 223 9.72 -8.16 -5.05
CA TRP A 223 8.81 -7.04 -5.18
C TRP A 223 7.37 -7.47 -4.90
N ALA A 224 6.89 -8.55 -5.52
CA ALA A 224 5.50 -9.02 -5.35
C ALA A 224 5.18 -9.23 -3.88
N MET A 225 6.07 -9.90 -3.14
CA MET A 225 5.85 -10.13 -1.72
C MET A 225 5.94 -8.84 -0.90
N GLY A 226 6.88 -7.95 -1.23
CA GLY A 226 6.98 -6.63 -0.59
C GLY A 226 5.71 -5.79 -0.76
N ASP A 227 5.17 -5.73 -1.97
CA ASP A 227 3.92 -5.03 -2.30
C ASP A 227 2.72 -5.67 -1.58
N ILE A 228 2.63 -7.00 -1.56
CA ILE A 228 1.54 -7.73 -0.88
C ILE A 228 1.52 -7.39 0.60
N VAL A 229 2.66 -7.54 1.30
CA VAL A 229 2.72 -7.33 2.75
C VAL A 229 2.41 -5.87 3.10
N ALA A 230 3.01 -4.91 2.38
CA ALA A 230 2.75 -3.49 2.60
C ALA A 230 1.30 -3.11 2.29
N SER A 231 0.73 -3.64 1.21
CA SER A 231 -0.66 -3.38 0.83
C SER A 231 -1.65 -3.98 1.84
N ILE A 232 -1.38 -5.17 2.36
CA ILE A 232 -2.18 -5.78 3.46
C ILE A 232 -2.15 -4.87 4.69
N LEU A 233 -1.02 -4.25 5.02
CA LEU A 233 -0.98 -3.26 6.10
C LEU A 233 -1.84 -2.03 5.78
N GLY A 234 -1.79 -1.56 4.53
CA GLY A 234 -2.66 -0.50 4.01
C GLY A 234 -4.15 -0.82 4.13
N LEU A 235 -4.55 -2.07 3.92
CA LEU A 235 -5.93 -2.52 4.08
C LEU A 235 -6.42 -2.39 5.53
N GLY A 236 -5.58 -2.68 6.52
CA GLY A 236 -5.93 -2.45 7.94
C GLY A 236 -6.30 -0.98 8.19
N VAL A 237 -5.47 -0.06 7.69
CA VAL A 237 -5.75 1.39 7.75
C VAL A 237 -7.03 1.74 6.98
N LEU A 238 -7.19 1.17 5.79
CA LEU A 238 -8.33 1.43 4.92
C LEU A 238 -9.65 1.10 5.62
N PHE A 239 -9.81 -0.14 6.08
CA PHE A 239 -11.05 -0.59 6.71
C PHE A 239 -11.31 0.13 8.04
N SER A 240 -10.28 0.43 8.83
CA SER A 240 -10.46 1.13 10.11
C SER A 240 -10.83 2.60 9.98
N LEU A 241 -10.39 3.30 8.92
CA LEU A 241 -10.54 4.75 8.80
C LEU A 241 -11.55 5.20 7.73
N THR A 242 -12.08 4.31 6.89
CA THR A 242 -12.93 4.71 5.74
C THR A 242 -14.20 5.47 6.17
N ASP A 243 -14.86 5.05 7.24
CA ASP A 243 -16.06 5.76 7.72
C ASP A 243 -15.75 7.20 8.15
N GLU A 244 -14.59 7.42 8.78
CA GLU A 244 -14.13 8.75 9.15
C GLU A 244 -13.78 9.60 7.92
N MET A 245 -13.13 9.00 6.93
CA MET A 245 -12.81 9.66 5.67
C MET A 245 -14.06 10.06 4.90
N LYS A 246 -15.09 9.20 4.90
CA LYS A 246 -16.41 9.52 4.34
C LYS A 246 -17.08 10.66 5.10
N ARG A 247 -17.10 10.61 6.44
CA ARG A 247 -17.67 11.66 7.29
C ARG A 247 -17.04 13.04 7.05
N ARG A 248 -15.73 13.07 6.76
CA ARG A 248 -14.99 14.31 6.42
C ARG A 248 -15.14 14.76 4.97
N GLY A 249 -15.86 14.02 4.12
CA GLY A 249 -15.98 14.32 2.69
C GLY A 249 -14.68 14.11 1.90
N LEU A 250 -13.77 13.26 2.42
CA LEU A 250 -12.45 12.98 1.86
C LEU A 250 -12.38 11.64 1.10
N SER A 251 -13.47 10.87 1.08
CA SER A 251 -13.57 9.63 0.28
C SER A 251 -14.39 9.86 -1.00
N THR A 252 -13.86 9.35 -2.10
CA THR A 252 -14.51 9.30 -3.42
C THR A 252 -15.19 7.95 -3.66
N TYR A 253 -14.76 6.91 -2.94
CA TYR A 253 -15.35 5.57 -2.87
C TYR A 253 -16.52 5.51 -1.89
#